data_AF-A0A8S2CVJ4-F1
#
_entry.id   AF-A0A8S2CVJ4-F1
#
_cell.length_a   1.000
_cell.length_b   1.000
_cell.length_c   1.000
_cell.angle_alpha   90.00
_cell.angle_beta   90.00
_cell.angle_gamma   90.00
#
_symmetry.space_group_name_H-M   'P 1'
#
loop_
_entity.id
_entity.type
_entity.pdbx_description
1 polymer ?
#
loop_
_entity_poly.entity_id
_entity_poly.type
_entity_poly.pdbx_seq_one_letter_code
_entity_poly.pdbx_strand_id
1 'polypeptide(L)'
;MSRDNAVQLVHAIPIIEENGVSIHDSETESNMVIKKLKTLEIYKYSDTTDIILMLIGTVAALATGACFALVIFLYQIVTGALVNYGKDQQRNSSLATPLNFSNQTTSTTLFTTMTDLVKWYVLLGGLSILFYTIAFSCYMISSERQIRRIRFRLFRSIIHQDMAWFDVLDNTGTLSKMLTDDLTKVKDGIGDKVADFLSLLARMIGCLVFALVTGWKLTLVILAISPLVVLAFNLILRFTIKYNMKQEKAYSVANGIVQEVLNGIRTVTAFNGQKKEQARYTKSLKNVPSIGIKKGFILGCCQAFSNISTGIVFMAALWYGPYLIRTESDKYSAGIFVG
;
A
#
# COMPACT_ATOMS: atom_id res chain seq x y z
N MET A 1 19.79 20.84 21.53
CA MET A 1 19.32 20.63 22.91
C MET A 1 18.47 19.37 22.91
N SER A 2 18.77 18.25 23.55
CA SER A 2 19.82 17.86 24.50
C SER A 2 20.50 16.56 24.01
N ARG A 3 21.74 16.31 24.45
CA ARG A 3 22.47 15.02 24.31
C ARG A 3 21.61 13.83 24.74
N ASP A 4 20.65 14.05 25.64
CA ASP A 4 19.78 13.03 26.24
C ASP A 4 18.79 12.39 25.24
N ASN A 5 18.43 13.09 24.17
CA ASN A 5 17.49 12.57 23.17
C ASN A 5 18.12 11.61 22.16
N ALA A 6 19.44 11.71 21.95
CA ALA A 6 20.18 10.74 21.14
C ALA A 6 20.47 9.47 21.97
N VAL A 7 20.74 9.65 23.27
CA VAL A 7 20.93 8.56 24.23
C VAL A 7 19.66 7.72 24.41
N GLN A 8 18.46 8.33 24.38
CA GLN A 8 17.18 7.58 24.42
C GLN A 8 16.89 6.72 23.20
N LEU A 9 17.47 7.02 22.03
CA LEU A 9 17.38 6.16 20.84
C LEU A 9 18.40 5.01 20.87
N VAL A 10 19.54 5.21 21.54
CA VAL A 10 20.57 4.18 21.74
C VAL A 10 20.18 3.20 22.87
N HIS A 11 19.49 3.66 23.91
CA HIS A 11 18.94 2.81 24.98
C HIS A 11 17.70 1.98 24.60
N ALA A 12 17.26 2.01 23.34
CA ALA A 12 16.16 1.17 22.84
C ALA A 12 16.62 -0.22 22.35
N ILE A 13 17.88 -0.60 22.62
CA ILE A 13 18.48 -1.90 22.29
C ILE A 13 18.73 -2.62 23.62
N PRO A 14 18.35 -3.90 23.78
CA PRO A 14 18.28 -4.54 25.09
C PRO A 14 19.66 -4.63 25.72
N ILE A 15 19.82 -3.99 26.87
CA ILE A 15 20.96 -4.18 27.75
C ILE A 15 20.71 -5.49 28.50
N ILE A 16 21.56 -6.47 28.26
CA ILE A 16 21.64 -7.68 29.05
C ILE A 16 22.20 -7.26 30.40
N GLU A 17 21.34 -7.15 31.42
CA GLU A 17 21.78 -7.04 32.80
C GLU A 17 21.77 -8.44 33.40
N GLU A 18 22.97 -8.96 33.62
CA GLU A 18 23.28 -10.29 34.09
C GLU A 18 22.98 -10.39 35.60
N ASN A 19 21.98 -11.20 35.97
CA ASN A 19 21.95 -11.85 37.27
C ASN A 19 21.65 -13.33 37.02
N GLY A 20 22.68 -14.15 37.18
CA GLY A 20 22.67 -15.56 36.81
C GLY A 20 21.60 -16.37 37.54
N VAL A 21 20.74 -17.05 36.77
CA VAL A 21 19.99 -18.22 37.21
C VAL A 21 19.84 -19.19 36.02
N SER A 22 20.02 -20.47 36.36
CA SER A 22 20.12 -21.71 35.59
C SER A 22 19.22 -21.92 34.36
N ILE A 23 19.80 -22.67 33.42
CA ILE A 23 19.21 -23.34 32.25
C ILE A 23 18.06 -24.27 32.68
N HIS A 24 16.83 -23.82 32.52
CA HIS A 24 15.63 -24.59 32.13
C HIS A 24 14.44 -23.63 32.14
N ASP A 25 13.99 -23.21 30.94
CA ASP A 25 12.58 -22.96 30.59
C ASP A 25 12.49 -22.18 29.26
N SER A 26 12.06 -22.90 28.23
CA SER A 26 11.84 -22.42 26.87
C SER A 26 10.51 -21.67 26.74
N GLU A 27 10.30 -20.61 27.51
CA GLU A 27 9.11 -19.71 27.37
C GLU A 27 9.41 -18.20 27.48
N THR A 28 10.66 -17.77 27.71
CA THR A 28 10.98 -16.36 27.99
C THR A 28 11.65 -15.62 26.82
N GLU A 29 11.13 -15.77 25.61
CA GLU A 29 11.54 -14.95 24.44
C GLU A 29 10.40 -14.06 23.90
N SER A 30 9.32 -13.90 24.69
CA SER A 30 8.09 -13.22 24.26
C SER A 30 7.90 -11.79 24.78
N ASN A 31 8.86 -11.20 25.49
CA ASN A 31 8.74 -9.84 26.04
C ASN A 31 9.93 -8.92 25.74
N MET A 32 10.43 -8.92 24.49
CA MET A 32 11.05 -7.68 23.98
C MET A 32 9.91 -6.66 23.79
N VAL A 33 9.70 -5.81 24.80
CA VAL A 33 8.81 -4.65 24.69
C VAL A 33 9.44 -3.72 23.65
N ILE A 34 9.08 -3.92 22.37
CA ILE A 34 9.41 -2.98 21.31
C ILE A 34 8.72 -1.67 21.69
N LYS A 35 9.49 -0.75 22.28
CA LYS A 35 9.01 0.59 22.61
C LYS A 35 8.68 1.28 21.30
N LYS A 36 7.39 1.28 20.95
CA LYS A 36 6.90 1.98 19.76
C LYS A 36 7.18 3.46 19.97
N LEU A 37 8.06 4.02 19.14
CA LEU A 37 8.26 5.46 19.07
C LEU A 37 6.93 6.12 18.67
N LYS A 38 6.63 7.28 19.26
CA LYS A 38 5.51 8.09 18.77
C LYS A 38 5.78 8.41 17.30
N THR A 39 4.77 8.26 16.43
CA THR A 39 4.90 8.44 14.98
C THR A 39 5.48 9.80 14.57
N LEU A 40 5.21 10.85 15.37
CA LEU A 40 5.75 12.20 15.16
C LEU A 40 7.22 12.35 15.59
N GLU A 41 7.70 11.51 16.50
CA GLU A 41 9.09 11.55 16.99
C GLU A 41 10.08 11.04 15.94
N ILE A 42 9.60 10.24 14.98
CA ILE A 42 10.37 9.76 13.83
C ILE A 42 10.78 10.92 12.91
N TYR A 43 9.96 11.97 12.81
CA TYR A 43 10.22 13.17 11.99
C TYR A 43 11.08 14.23 12.69
N LYS A 44 11.59 13.96 13.91
CA LYS A 44 12.36 14.93 14.71
C LYS A 44 13.66 15.41 14.05
N TYR A 45 14.17 14.66 13.07
CA TYR A 45 15.39 15.00 12.33
C TYR A 45 15.12 15.76 11.01
N SER A 46 13.87 16.12 10.74
CA SER A 46 13.44 16.87 9.56
C SER A 46 13.94 18.32 9.63
N ASP A 47 14.61 18.78 8.57
CA ASP A 47 14.96 20.20 8.42
C ASP A 47 13.74 21.04 8.01
N THR A 48 13.87 22.37 8.10
CA THR A 48 12.91 23.32 7.52
C THR A 48 12.66 23.07 6.03
N THR A 49 13.69 22.74 5.24
CA THR A 49 13.53 22.34 3.83
C THR A 49 12.73 21.05 3.67
N ASP A 50 12.92 20.08 4.57
CA ASP A 50 12.26 18.78 4.50
C ASP A 50 10.78 18.92 4.89
N ILE A 51 10.47 19.80 5.86
CA ILE A 51 9.10 20.19 6.24
C ILE A 51 8.38 20.86 5.08
N ILE A 52 9.03 21.80 4.38
CA ILE A 52 8.45 22.46 3.20
C ILE A 52 8.17 21.44 2.09
N LEU A 53 9.11 20.52 1.82
CA LEU A 53 8.92 19.46 0.83
C LEU A 53 7.74 18.55 1.18
N MET A 54 7.60 18.18 2.45
CA MET A 54 6.47 17.37 2.92
C MET A 54 5.16 18.14 2.77
N LEU A 55 5.11 19.42 3.11
CA LEU A 55 3.90 20.25 2.95
C LEU A 55 3.49 20.33 1.48
N ILE A 56 4.42 20.64 0.58
CA ILE A 56 4.16 20.65 -0.87
C ILE A 56 3.66 19.27 -1.34
N GLY A 57 4.28 18.19 -0.87
CA GLY A 57 3.87 16.82 -1.16
C GLY A 57 2.45 16.52 -0.68
N THR A 58 2.06 16.97 0.52
CA THR A 58 0.69 16.78 1.05
C THR A 58 -0.35 17.54 0.23
N VAL A 59 -0.07 18.78 -0.16
CA VAL A 59 -0.98 19.59 -0.99
C VAL A 59 -1.12 18.98 -2.38
N ALA A 60 -0.02 18.53 -2.98
CA ALA A 60 -0.05 17.81 -4.25
C ALA A 60 -0.84 16.50 -4.15
N ALA A 61 -0.66 15.72 -3.07
CA ALA A 61 -1.43 14.49 -2.83
C ALA A 61 -2.94 14.77 -2.71
N LEU A 62 -3.34 15.82 -2.00
CA LEU A 62 -4.75 16.22 -1.93
C LEU A 62 -5.29 16.65 -3.30
N ALA A 63 -4.50 17.37 -4.09
CA ALA A 63 -4.88 17.76 -5.45
C ALA A 63 -5.07 16.55 -6.37
N THR A 64 -4.29 15.47 -6.22
CA THR A 64 -4.49 14.23 -7.01
C THR A 64 -5.88 13.62 -6.76
N GLY A 65 -6.35 13.63 -5.51
CA GLY A 65 -7.68 13.11 -5.16
C GLY A 65 -8.80 13.91 -5.81
N ALA A 66 -8.70 15.23 -5.80
CA ALA A 66 -9.65 16.12 -6.48
C ALA A 66 -9.63 15.94 -8.00
N CYS A 67 -8.44 15.86 -8.61
CA CYS A 67 -8.30 15.58 -10.04
C CYS A 67 -8.95 14.25 -10.42
N PHE A 68 -8.77 13.19 -9.62
CA PHE A 68 -9.36 11.90 -9.91
C PHE A 68 -10.90 11.94 -9.88
N ALA A 69 -11.51 12.65 -8.92
CA ALA A 69 -12.95 12.85 -8.88
C ALA A 69 -13.46 13.65 -10.11
N LEU A 70 -12.72 14.68 -10.55
CA LEU A 70 -13.06 15.44 -11.75
C LEU A 70 -12.96 14.61 -13.03
N VAL A 71 -11.99 13.69 -13.12
CA VAL A 71 -11.87 12.77 -14.25
C VAL A 71 -13.08 11.84 -14.33
N ILE A 72 -13.57 11.31 -13.20
CA ILE A 72 -14.80 10.52 -13.14
C ILE A 72 -16.01 11.35 -13.58
N PHE A 73 -16.11 12.60 -13.13
CA PHE A 73 -17.18 13.50 -13.54
C PHE A 73 -17.23 13.73 -15.05
N LEU A 74 -16.07 13.95 -15.69
CA LEU A 74 -16.01 14.07 -17.15
C LEU A 74 -16.41 12.77 -17.85
N TYR A 75 -15.96 11.62 -17.32
CA TYR A 75 -16.33 10.33 -17.87
C TYR A 75 -17.85 10.10 -17.83
N GLN A 76 -18.51 10.49 -16.74
CA GLN A 76 -19.96 10.51 -16.62
C GLN A 76 -20.64 11.37 -17.71
N ILE A 77 -20.13 12.59 -17.96
CA ILE A 77 -20.70 13.49 -18.99
C ILE A 77 -20.57 12.88 -20.38
N VAL A 78 -19.38 12.38 -20.73
CA VAL A 78 -19.11 11.74 -22.03
C VAL A 78 -20.05 10.56 -22.24
N THR A 79 -20.23 9.72 -21.22
CA THR A 79 -21.11 8.55 -21.32
C THR A 79 -22.57 8.95 -21.47
N GLY A 80 -23.03 9.97 -20.75
CA GLY A 80 -24.38 10.51 -20.90
C GLY A 80 -24.64 11.05 -22.31
N ALA A 81 -23.69 11.79 -22.87
CA ALA A 81 -23.79 12.33 -24.23
C ALA A 81 -23.81 11.22 -25.30
N LEU A 82 -22.99 10.17 -25.13
CA LEU A 82 -22.96 9.02 -26.04
C LEU A 82 -24.29 8.25 -26.03
N VAL A 83 -24.88 8.03 -24.85
CA VAL A 83 -26.16 7.34 -24.72
C VAL A 83 -27.31 8.15 -25.34
N ASN A 84 -27.30 9.47 -25.14
CA ASN A 84 -28.31 10.35 -25.75
C ASN A 84 -28.20 10.35 -27.29
N TYR A 85 -26.98 10.39 -27.83
CA TYR A 85 -26.76 10.24 -29.27
C TYR A 85 -27.28 8.91 -29.82
N GLY A 86 -27.01 7.80 -29.13
CA GLY A 86 -27.51 6.48 -29.53
C GLY A 86 -29.05 6.44 -29.58
N LYS A 87 -29.72 7.09 -28.61
CA LYS A 87 -31.20 7.22 -28.62
C LYS A 87 -31.69 8.06 -29.79
N ASP A 88 -31.05 9.19 -30.10
CA ASP A 88 -31.44 10.08 -31.20
C ASP A 88 -31.26 9.40 -32.57
N GLN A 89 -30.17 8.66 -32.75
CA GLN A 89 -29.93 7.87 -33.96
C GLN A 89 -31.01 6.79 -34.16
N GLN A 90 -31.39 6.10 -33.08
CA GLN A 90 -32.43 5.08 -33.12
C GLN A 90 -33.82 5.69 -33.40
N ARG A 91 -34.15 6.85 -32.79
CA ARG A 91 -35.40 7.57 -33.06
C ARG A 91 -35.50 8.03 -34.52
N ASN A 92 -34.45 8.61 -35.07
CA ASN A 92 -34.45 9.12 -36.45
C ASN A 92 -34.52 7.99 -37.50
N SER A 93 -34.04 6.78 -37.18
CA SER A 93 -34.19 5.61 -38.06
C SER A 93 -35.63 5.09 -38.18
N SER A 94 -36.48 5.36 -37.17
CA SER A 94 -37.91 4.98 -37.18
C SER A 94 -38.82 5.99 -37.91
N LEU A 95 -38.31 7.17 -38.27
CA LEU A 95 -39.05 8.26 -38.94
C LEU A 95 -38.60 8.49 -40.40
N ALA A 96 -37.96 7.52 -41.04
CA ALA A 96 -37.34 7.69 -42.36
C ALA A 96 -38.35 7.93 -43.50
N THR A 97 -38.67 9.20 -43.74
CA THR A 97 -39.11 9.76 -45.03
C THR A 97 -37.94 10.47 -45.73
N PRO A 98 -37.86 10.50 -47.08
CA PRO A 98 -36.61 10.65 -47.83
C PRO A 98 -36.00 12.07 -47.94
N LEU A 99 -36.34 13.03 -47.06
CA LEU A 99 -35.78 14.39 -47.11
C LEU A 99 -34.91 14.69 -45.87
N ASN A 100 -33.75 14.04 -45.79
CA ASN A 100 -32.81 14.15 -44.66
C ASN A 100 -31.68 15.15 -44.92
N PHE A 101 -31.94 16.45 -44.73
CA PHE A 101 -30.89 17.49 -44.59
C PHE A 101 -30.51 17.75 -43.12
N SER A 102 -31.25 17.18 -42.16
CA SER A 102 -31.05 17.37 -40.70
C SER A 102 -29.95 16.49 -40.07
N ASN A 103 -29.54 15.40 -40.73
CA ASN A 103 -28.63 14.42 -40.12
C ASN A 103 -27.16 14.89 -40.12
N GLN A 104 -26.81 15.83 -41.00
CA GLN A 104 -25.42 16.30 -41.14
C GLN A 104 -25.03 17.31 -40.04
N THR A 105 -25.93 18.22 -39.64
CA THR A 105 -25.71 19.20 -38.56
C THR A 105 -25.69 18.57 -37.16
N THR A 106 -26.43 17.49 -36.95
CA THR A 106 -26.44 16.76 -35.66
C THR A 106 -25.13 15.98 -35.45
N SER A 107 -24.54 15.47 -36.54
CA SER A 107 -23.27 14.74 -36.47
C SER A 107 -22.08 15.67 -36.19
N THR A 108 -22.04 16.85 -36.82
CA THR A 108 -20.92 17.80 -36.65
C THR A 108 -20.88 18.43 -35.27
N THR A 109 -22.03 18.71 -34.65
CA THR A 109 -22.13 19.27 -33.28
C THR A 109 -21.69 18.29 -32.20
N LEU A 110 -21.84 16.98 -32.43
CA LEU A 110 -21.32 15.96 -31.51
C LEU A 110 -19.81 15.77 -31.62
N PHE A 111 -19.27 15.78 -32.83
CA PHE A 111 -17.81 15.70 -33.01
C PHE A 111 -17.11 16.88 -32.35
N THR A 112 -17.65 18.10 -32.44
CA THR A 112 -17.06 19.28 -31.78
C THR A 112 -17.14 19.18 -30.25
N THR A 113 -18.31 18.82 -29.70
CA THR A 113 -18.48 18.67 -28.23
C THR A 113 -17.63 17.53 -27.66
N MET A 114 -17.56 16.37 -28.32
CA MET A 114 -16.69 15.26 -27.90
C MET A 114 -15.21 15.64 -27.97
N THR A 115 -14.79 16.35 -29.02
CA THR A 115 -13.40 16.79 -29.16
C THR A 115 -13.00 17.76 -28.03
N ASP A 116 -13.90 18.65 -27.62
CA ASP A 116 -13.64 19.56 -26.49
C ASP A 116 -13.61 18.83 -25.15
N LEU A 117 -14.49 17.85 -24.93
CA LEU A 117 -14.46 17.01 -23.71
C LEU A 117 -13.18 16.17 -23.62
N VAL A 118 -12.70 15.62 -24.74
CA VAL A 118 -11.45 14.86 -24.79
C VAL A 118 -10.25 15.74 -24.44
N LYS A 119 -10.20 17.00 -24.90
CA LYS A 119 -9.13 17.94 -24.51
C LYS A 119 -9.08 18.15 -22.99
N TRP A 120 -10.23 18.37 -22.37
CA TRP A 120 -10.31 18.52 -20.90
C TRP A 120 -9.91 17.25 -20.16
N TYR A 121 -10.30 16.08 -20.69
CA TYR A 121 -9.93 14.79 -20.13
C TYR A 121 -8.41 14.55 -20.17
N VAL A 122 -7.76 14.86 -21.30
CA VAL A 122 -6.30 14.76 -21.46
C VAL A 122 -5.58 15.76 -20.55
N LEU A 123 -6.07 16.99 -20.42
CA LEU A 123 -5.49 18.00 -19.55
C LEU A 123 -5.55 17.57 -18.07
N LEU A 124 -6.72 17.13 -17.60
CA LEU A 124 -6.89 16.68 -16.21
C LEU A 124 -6.14 15.37 -15.94
N GLY A 125 -6.10 14.45 -16.90
CA GLY A 125 -5.30 13.23 -16.82
C GLY A 125 -3.81 13.55 -16.68
N GLY A 126 -3.28 14.43 -17.54
CA GLY A 126 -1.89 14.91 -17.44
C GLY A 126 -1.61 15.59 -16.11
N LEU A 127 -2.51 16.47 -15.65
CA LEU A 127 -2.38 17.17 -14.38
C LEU A 127 -2.37 16.20 -13.18
N SER A 128 -3.19 15.14 -13.22
CA SER A 128 -3.22 14.13 -12.16
C SER A 128 -1.90 13.36 -12.04
N ILE A 129 -1.27 13.03 -13.17
CA ILE A 129 0.05 12.38 -13.23
C ILE A 129 1.12 13.34 -12.70
N LEU A 130 1.06 14.62 -13.09
CA LEU A 130 1.99 15.63 -12.61
C LEU A 130 1.90 15.81 -11.08
N PHE A 131 0.70 15.97 -10.52
CA PHE A 131 0.55 16.09 -9.07
C PHE A 131 1.00 14.84 -8.31
N TYR A 132 0.72 13.65 -8.84
CA TYR A 132 1.16 12.41 -8.20
C TYR A 132 2.69 12.27 -8.23
N THR A 133 3.31 12.56 -9.38
CA THR A 133 4.78 12.52 -9.50
C THR A 133 5.47 13.55 -8.63
N ILE A 134 4.90 14.75 -8.47
CA ILE A 134 5.38 15.78 -7.54
C ILE A 134 5.29 15.27 -6.09
N ALA A 135 4.13 14.75 -5.68
CA ALA A 135 3.94 14.23 -4.33
C ALA A 135 4.94 13.10 -4.02
N PHE A 136 5.02 12.10 -4.91
CA PHE A 136 5.94 10.98 -4.78
C PHE A 136 7.40 11.44 -4.69
N SER A 137 7.82 12.34 -5.57
CA SER A 137 9.20 12.85 -5.61
C SER A 137 9.55 13.67 -4.37
N CYS A 138 8.65 14.53 -3.88
CA CYS A 138 8.86 15.32 -2.66
C CYS A 138 9.09 14.42 -1.45
N TYR A 139 8.27 13.39 -1.26
CA TYR A 139 8.45 12.43 -0.15
C TYR A 139 9.71 11.58 -0.32
N MET A 140 10.02 11.13 -1.53
CA MET A 140 11.24 10.37 -1.82
C MET A 140 12.49 11.19 -1.48
N ILE A 141 12.59 12.44 -1.97
CA ILE A 141 13.74 13.32 -1.71
C ILE A 141 13.85 13.65 -0.21
N SER A 142 12.73 13.95 0.46
CA SER A 142 12.73 14.23 1.90
C SER A 142 13.22 13.03 2.71
N SER A 143 12.79 11.81 2.38
CA SER A 143 13.22 10.60 3.07
C SER A 143 14.72 10.32 2.92
N GLU A 144 15.28 10.50 1.72
CA GLU A 144 16.72 10.32 1.47
C GLU A 144 17.57 11.32 2.26
N ARG A 145 17.12 12.58 2.34
CA ARG A 145 17.81 13.63 3.11
C ARG A 145 17.79 13.32 4.61
N GLN A 146 16.64 12.91 5.13
CA GLN A 146 16.50 12.55 6.55
C GLN A 146 17.34 11.31 6.89
N ILE A 147 17.30 10.26 6.06
CA ILE A 147 18.05 9.02 6.31
C ILE A 147 19.55 9.25 6.20
N ARG A 148 20.02 10.08 5.26
CA ARG A 148 21.43 10.46 5.18
C ARG A 148 21.92 11.10 6.48
N ARG A 149 21.13 12.01 7.07
CA ARG A 149 21.45 12.67 8.34
C ARG A 149 21.44 11.70 9.51
N ILE A 150 20.43 10.84 9.57
CA ILE A 150 20.33 9.81 10.60
C ILE A 150 21.53 8.87 10.51
N ARG A 151 21.91 8.42 9.30
CA ARG A 151 23.10 7.57 9.07
C ARG A 151 24.38 8.25 9.57
N PHE A 152 24.58 9.53 9.25
CA PHE A 152 25.76 10.26 9.72
C PHE A 152 25.81 10.39 11.25
N ARG A 153 24.67 10.72 11.89
CA ARG A 153 24.59 10.85 13.36
C ARG A 153 24.74 9.50 14.05
N LEU A 154 24.13 8.46 13.51
CA LEU A 154 24.22 7.11 14.04
C LEU A 154 25.66 6.61 13.96
N PHE A 155 26.31 6.76 12.80
CA PHE A 155 27.72 6.41 12.63
C PHE A 155 28.63 7.19 13.59
N ARG A 156 28.41 8.51 13.72
CA ARG A 156 29.14 9.34 14.69
C ARG A 156 28.93 8.84 16.12
N SER A 157 27.70 8.50 16.50
CA SER A 157 27.39 7.98 17.84
C SER A 157 28.06 6.64 18.12
N ILE A 158 28.07 5.74 17.13
CA ILE A 158 28.71 4.42 17.26
C ILE A 158 30.21 4.59 17.51
N ILE A 159 30.90 5.47 16.79
CA ILE A 159 32.36 5.68 16.96
C ILE A 159 32.72 6.29 18.33
N HIS A 160 31.81 7.03 18.97
CA HIS A 160 32.07 7.67 20.27
C HIS A 160 31.62 6.82 21.47
N GLN A 161 31.23 5.57 21.22
CA GLN A 161 30.75 4.66 22.26
C GLN A 161 31.91 3.98 22.98
N ASP A 162 31.74 3.68 24.28
CA ASP A 162 32.78 3.06 25.10
C ASP A 162 33.13 1.64 24.64
N MET A 163 34.38 1.22 24.84
CA MET A 163 34.85 -0.14 24.47
C MET A 163 34.01 -1.25 25.11
N ALA A 164 33.59 -1.07 26.37
CA ALA A 164 32.73 -2.02 27.07
C ALA A 164 31.38 -2.25 26.37
N TRP A 165 30.86 -1.26 25.63
CA TRP A 165 29.65 -1.45 24.83
C TRP A 165 29.89 -2.34 23.61
N PHE A 166 31.09 -2.25 23.01
CA PHE A 166 31.49 -3.12 21.92
C PHE A 166 31.75 -4.55 22.40
N ASP A 167 32.25 -4.74 23.62
CA ASP A 167 32.47 -6.06 24.22
C ASP A 167 31.16 -6.79 24.52
N VAL A 168 30.09 -6.07 24.88
CA VAL A 168 28.74 -6.64 25.03
C VAL A 168 28.10 -6.95 23.66
N LEU A 169 28.54 -6.29 22.59
CA LEU A 169 27.96 -6.44 21.26
C LEU A 169 28.70 -7.51 20.46
N ASP A 170 28.35 -8.77 20.70
CA ASP A 170 28.99 -9.99 20.18
C ASP A 170 29.16 -10.09 18.64
N ASN A 171 28.54 -9.20 17.84
CA ASN A 171 28.58 -9.27 16.38
C ASN A 171 28.73 -7.89 15.72
N THR A 172 29.90 -7.63 15.13
CA THR A 172 30.14 -6.49 14.22
C THR A 172 29.19 -6.49 13.01
N GLY A 173 28.72 -7.66 12.59
CA GLY A 173 27.69 -7.80 11.54
C GLY A 173 26.35 -7.15 11.90
N THR A 174 26.00 -7.09 13.18
CA THR A 174 24.75 -6.46 13.66
C THR A 174 24.80 -4.94 13.46
N LEU A 175 25.96 -4.31 13.68
CA LEU A 175 26.15 -2.87 13.45
C LEU A 175 26.02 -2.51 11.97
N SER A 176 26.63 -3.30 11.10
CA SER A 176 26.55 -3.08 9.65
C SER A 176 25.11 -3.22 9.13
N LYS A 177 24.39 -4.24 9.64
CA LYS A 177 22.97 -4.43 9.38
C LYS A 177 22.13 -3.26 9.88
N MET A 178 22.39 -2.75 11.08
CA MET A 178 21.67 -1.60 11.62
C MET A 178 21.88 -0.34 10.77
N LEU A 179 23.12 -0.10 10.30
CA LEU A 179 23.47 1.07 9.49
C LEU A 179 22.89 1.00 8.05
N THR A 180 22.56 -0.20 7.57
CA THR A 180 22.10 -0.42 6.20
C THR A 180 20.63 -0.83 6.15
N ASP A 181 20.31 -2.04 6.60
CA ASP A 181 18.98 -2.64 6.47
C ASP A 181 17.94 -1.92 7.31
N ASP A 182 18.25 -1.65 8.59
CA ASP A 182 17.27 -1.05 9.49
C ASP A 182 17.03 0.42 9.15
N LEU A 183 18.05 1.16 8.72
CA LEU A 183 17.86 2.51 8.17
C LEU A 183 17.05 2.51 6.86
N THR A 184 17.21 1.48 6.02
CA THR A 184 16.42 1.37 4.78
C THR A 184 14.95 1.11 5.10
N LYS A 185 14.63 0.26 6.07
CA LYS A 185 13.24 0.07 6.54
C LYS A 185 12.63 1.37 7.08
N VAL A 186 13.41 2.17 7.80
CA VAL A 186 12.96 3.49 8.28
C VAL A 186 12.72 4.45 7.11
N LYS A 187 13.59 4.43 6.09
CA LYS A 187 13.39 5.19 4.84
C LYS A 187 12.06 4.84 4.19
N ASP A 188 11.77 3.56 4.03
CA ASP A 188 10.55 3.08 3.39
C ASP A 188 9.29 3.46 4.20
N GLY A 189 9.41 3.53 5.54
CA GLY A 189 8.33 3.94 6.42
C GLY A 189 8.01 5.45 6.40
N ILE A 190 8.96 6.30 6.04
CA ILE A 190 8.82 7.78 6.01
C ILE A 190 8.70 8.31 4.57
N GLY A 191 9.15 7.54 3.59
CA GLY A 191 9.31 7.96 2.21
C GLY A 191 8.06 7.80 1.35
N ASP A 192 8.25 7.17 0.20
CA ASP A 192 7.26 7.04 -0.87
C ASP A 192 5.93 6.42 -0.42
N LYS A 193 5.99 5.45 0.51
CA LYS A 193 4.79 4.78 1.04
C LYS A 193 3.83 5.74 1.75
N VAL A 194 4.33 6.81 2.36
CA VAL A 194 3.50 7.84 2.99
C VAL A 194 2.78 8.68 1.94
N ALA A 195 3.48 9.03 0.85
CA ALA A 195 2.88 9.74 -0.29
C ALA A 195 1.75 8.94 -0.95
N ASP A 196 2.00 7.65 -1.17
CA ASP A 196 1.01 6.72 -1.72
C ASP A 196 -0.20 6.62 -0.79
N PHE A 197 0.03 6.43 0.51
CA PHE A 197 -1.03 6.33 1.50
C PHE A 197 -1.91 7.60 1.53
N LEU A 198 -1.29 8.78 1.55
CA LEU A 198 -2.02 10.04 1.58
C LEU A 198 -2.80 10.29 0.29
N SER A 199 -2.21 9.98 -0.86
CA SER A 199 -2.87 10.12 -2.18
C SER A 199 -4.06 9.15 -2.30
N LEU A 200 -3.90 7.90 -1.82
CA LEU A 200 -4.98 6.91 -1.78
C LEU A 200 -6.12 7.34 -0.85
N LEU A 201 -5.81 7.91 0.32
CA LEU A 201 -6.81 8.45 1.23
C LEU A 201 -7.56 9.64 0.60
N ALA A 202 -6.83 10.58 -0.01
CA ALA A 202 -7.42 11.73 -0.69
C ALA A 202 -8.36 11.28 -1.82
N ARG A 203 -7.93 10.28 -2.62
CA ARG A 203 -8.75 9.69 -3.69
C ARG A 203 -9.99 8.99 -3.13
N MET A 204 -9.85 8.21 -2.08
CA MET A 204 -10.97 7.51 -1.43
C MET A 204 -12.03 8.50 -0.95
N ILE A 205 -11.62 9.56 -0.24
CA ILE A 205 -12.53 10.59 0.26
C ILE A 205 -13.16 11.36 -0.92
N GLY A 206 -12.36 11.76 -1.91
CA GLY A 206 -12.83 12.48 -3.10
C GLY A 206 -13.88 11.70 -3.88
N CYS A 207 -13.64 10.41 -4.17
CA CYS A 207 -14.60 9.54 -4.84
C CYS A 207 -15.86 9.31 -4.02
N LEU A 208 -15.74 9.11 -2.71
CA LEU A 208 -16.88 8.84 -1.84
C LEU A 208 -17.80 10.06 -1.74
N VAL A 209 -17.23 11.26 -1.58
CA VAL A 209 -17.99 12.51 -1.59
C VAL A 209 -18.64 12.72 -2.96
N PHE A 210 -17.89 12.52 -4.05
CA PHE A 210 -18.42 12.64 -5.41
C PHE A 210 -19.62 11.72 -5.66
N ALA A 211 -19.50 10.43 -5.31
CA ALA A 211 -20.55 9.44 -5.50
C ALA A 211 -21.83 9.77 -4.70
N LEU A 212 -21.68 10.24 -3.45
CA LEU A 212 -22.83 10.64 -2.63
C LEU A 212 -23.55 11.87 -3.18
N VAL A 213 -22.83 12.80 -3.84
CA VAL A 213 -23.42 14.00 -4.43
C VAL A 213 -24.17 13.69 -5.73
N THR A 214 -23.62 12.83 -6.59
CA THR A 214 -24.25 12.52 -7.90
C THR A 214 -25.45 11.60 -7.78
N GLY A 215 -25.41 10.62 -6.87
CA GLY A 215 -26.42 9.56 -6.84
C GLY A 215 -26.54 8.85 -5.50
N TRP A 216 -26.91 9.57 -4.44
CA TRP A 216 -26.96 9.02 -3.07
C TRP A 216 -27.72 7.70 -2.92
N LYS A 217 -28.83 7.47 -3.62
CA LYS A 217 -29.60 6.22 -3.50
C LYS A 217 -28.82 5.00 -4.03
N LEU A 218 -28.16 5.16 -5.18
CA LEU A 218 -27.38 4.07 -5.79
C LEU A 218 -26.12 3.79 -4.96
N THR A 219 -25.42 4.85 -4.55
CA THR A 219 -24.21 4.73 -3.71
C THR A 219 -24.51 4.05 -2.39
N LEU A 220 -25.64 4.35 -1.74
CA LEU A 220 -25.99 3.78 -0.43
C LEU A 220 -26.31 2.27 -0.52
N VAL A 221 -26.90 1.81 -1.62
CA VAL A 221 -27.08 0.37 -1.90
C VAL A 221 -25.74 -0.32 -2.09
N ILE A 222 -24.82 0.26 -2.85
CA ILE A 222 -23.46 -0.29 -3.03
C ILE A 222 -22.70 -0.28 -1.70
N LEU A 223 -22.83 0.79 -0.92
CA LEU A 223 -22.21 0.93 0.40
C LEU A 223 -22.73 -0.12 1.39
N ALA A 224 -24.01 -0.52 1.30
CA ALA A 224 -24.56 -1.57 2.15
C ALA A 224 -23.93 -2.96 1.87
N ILE A 225 -23.48 -3.22 0.64
CA ILE A 225 -22.84 -4.48 0.24
C ILE A 225 -21.31 -4.41 0.43
N SER A 226 -20.73 -3.20 0.40
CA SER A 226 -19.29 -2.95 0.56
C SER A 226 -18.62 -3.62 1.77
N PRO A 227 -19.24 -3.72 2.98
CA PRO A 227 -18.66 -4.44 4.12
C PRO A 227 -18.27 -5.89 3.81
N LEU A 228 -18.98 -6.56 2.90
CA LEU A 228 -18.66 -7.91 2.47
C LEU A 228 -17.29 -7.97 1.78
N VAL A 229 -17.01 -6.99 0.92
CA VAL A 229 -15.72 -6.86 0.22
C VAL A 229 -14.62 -6.53 1.23
N VAL A 230 -14.88 -5.58 2.14
CA VAL A 230 -13.92 -5.20 3.19
C VAL A 230 -13.57 -6.39 4.07
N LEU A 231 -14.55 -7.24 4.41
CA LEU A 231 -14.33 -8.47 5.16
C LEU A 231 -13.44 -9.45 4.38
N ALA A 232 -13.68 -9.63 3.09
CA ALA A 232 -12.86 -10.49 2.23
C ALA A 232 -11.38 -10.04 2.20
N PHE A 233 -11.13 -8.74 1.99
CA PHE A 233 -9.78 -8.16 2.03
C PHE A 233 -9.12 -8.32 3.40
N ASN A 234 -9.87 -8.11 4.50
CA ASN A 234 -9.36 -8.32 5.85
C ASN A 234 -8.95 -9.77 6.11
N LEU A 235 -9.72 -10.74 5.60
CA LEU A 235 -9.35 -12.16 5.70
C LEU A 235 -8.05 -12.44 4.95
N ILE A 236 -7.91 -11.96 3.70
CA ILE A 236 -6.67 -12.10 2.92
C ILE A 236 -5.49 -11.53 3.70
N LEU A 237 -5.60 -10.31 4.22
CA LEU A 237 -4.53 -9.65 4.99
C LEU A 237 -4.17 -10.44 6.24
N ARG A 238 -5.15 -10.83 7.06
CA ARG A 238 -4.92 -11.57 8.31
C ARG A 238 -4.25 -12.93 8.07
N PHE A 239 -4.73 -13.69 7.08
CA PHE A 239 -4.13 -14.98 6.75
C PHE A 239 -2.73 -14.79 6.16
N THR A 240 -2.52 -13.80 5.29
CA THR A 240 -1.20 -13.48 4.74
C THR A 240 -0.19 -13.22 5.85
N ILE A 241 -0.52 -12.33 6.79
CA ILE A 241 0.38 -12.00 7.91
C ILE A 241 0.64 -13.24 8.78
N LYS A 242 -0.41 -13.98 9.17
CA LYS A 242 -0.29 -15.18 10.01
C LYS A 242 0.60 -16.25 9.38
N TYR A 243 0.41 -16.55 8.09
CA TYR A 243 1.20 -17.56 7.40
C TYR A 243 2.60 -17.07 7.05
N ASN A 244 2.79 -15.78 6.75
CA ASN A 244 4.12 -15.19 6.59
C ASN A 244 4.95 -15.32 7.87
N MET A 245 4.39 -14.95 9.03
CA MET A 245 5.09 -15.11 10.30
C MET A 245 5.43 -16.58 10.60
N LYS A 246 4.52 -17.52 10.31
CA LYS A 246 4.78 -18.95 10.50
C LYS A 246 5.87 -19.47 9.57
N GLN A 247 5.86 -19.02 8.32
CA GLN A 247 6.87 -19.37 7.32
C GLN A 247 8.24 -18.80 7.73
N GLU A 248 8.30 -17.52 8.13
CA GLU A 248 9.51 -16.85 8.59
C GLU A 248 10.11 -17.50 9.84
N LYS A 249 9.29 -17.88 10.83
CA LYS A 249 9.76 -18.63 12.01
C LYS A 249 10.38 -19.98 11.64
N ALA A 250 9.76 -20.72 10.72
CA ALA A 250 10.31 -22.01 10.26
C ALA A 250 11.64 -21.83 9.50
N TYR A 251 11.77 -20.78 8.69
CA TYR A 251 13.03 -20.44 8.03
C TYR A 251 14.10 -19.95 9.02
N SER A 252 13.72 -19.21 10.06
CA SER A 252 14.67 -18.74 11.08
C SER A 252 15.40 -19.90 11.77
N VAL A 253 14.69 -20.98 12.12
CA VAL A 253 15.32 -22.19 12.70
C VAL A 253 16.30 -22.85 11.72
N ALA A 254 15.91 -22.96 10.44
CA ALA A 254 16.78 -23.53 9.40
C ALA A 254 18.02 -22.65 9.16
N ASN A 255 17.84 -21.33 9.14
CA ASN A 255 18.92 -20.36 9.00
C ASN A 255 19.88 -20.41 10.19
N GLY A 256 19.39 -20.66 11.41
CA GLY A 256 20.23 -20.85 12.59
C GLY A 256 21.16 -22.06 12.45
N ILE A 257 20.67 -23.19 11.93
CA ILE A 257 21.50 -24.38 11.65
C ILE A 257 22.57 -24.05 10.60
N VAL A 258 22.20 -23.34 9.53
CA VAL A 258 23.14 -22.92 8.50
C VAL A 258 24.22 -22.02 9.08
N GLN A 259 23.85 -21.06 9.93
CA GLN A 259 24.82 -20.19 10.61
C GLN A 259 25.78 -20.98 11.50
N GLU A 260 25.30 -21.94 12.28
CA GLU A 260 26.13 -22.81 13.12
C GLU A 260 27.13 -23.62 12.27
N VAL A 261 26.65 -24.24 11.19
CA VAL A 261 27.48 -25.07 10.30
C VAL A 261 28.52 -24.23 9.55
N LEU A 262 28.15 -23.03 9.08
CA LEU A 262 29.08 -22.14 8.38
C LEU A 262 30.14 -21.57 9.33
N ASN A 263 29.76 -21.19 10.54
CA ASN A 263 30.70 -20.72 11.56
C ASN A 263 31.66 -21.85 11.99
N GLY A 264 31.14 -23.07 12.11
CA GLY A 264 31.89 -24.27 12.50
C GLY A 264 32.46 -25.09 11.34
N ILE A 265 32.57 -24.54 10.13
CA ILE A 265 32.80 -25.36 8.92
C ILE A 265 34.06 -26.22 8.99
N ARG A 266 35.15 -25.69 9.57
CA ARG A 266 36.41 -26.42 9.77
C ARG A 266 36.23 -27.65 10.66
N THR A 267 35.44 -27.53 11.73
CA THR A 267 35.11 -28.62 12.65
C THR A 267 34.24 -29.65 11.96
N VAL A 268 33.20 -29.23 11.22
CA VAL A 268 32.33 -30.14 10.47
C VAL A 268 33.13 -30.94 9.43
N THR A 269 34.07 -30.30 8.74
CA THR A 269 34.95 -31.00 7.79
C THR A 269 35.95 -31.93 8.48
N ALA A 270 36.52 -31.53 9.62
CA ALA A 270 37.49 -32.34 10.37
C ALA A 270 36.88 -33.65 10.90
N PHE A 271 35.61 -33.61 11.33
CA PHE A 271 34.87 -34.79 11.78
C PHE A 271 34.07 -35.50 10.67
N ASN A 272 34.23 -35.07 9.40
CA ASN A 272 33.49 -35.59 8.25
C ASN A 272 31.94 -35.59 8.45
N GLY A 273 31.43 -34.60 9.19
CA GLY A 273 30.04 -34.49 9.65
C GLY A 273 29.05 -33.93 8.63
N GLN A 274 29.48 -33.66 7.40
CA GLN A 274 28.68 -32.98 6.36
C GLN A 274 27.32 -33.64 6.11
N LYS A 275 27.28 -34.98 6.00
CA LYS A 275 26.03 -35.73 5.79
C LYS A 275 25.06 -35.61 6.97
N LYS A 276 25.59 -35.53 8.20
CA LYS A 276 24.80 -35.39 9.43
C LYS A 276 24.13 -34.01 9.48
N GLU A 277 24.89 -32.96 9.20
CA GLU A 277 24.36 -31.59 9.18
C GLU A 277 23.39 -31.37 8.01
N GLN A 278 23.65 -31.99 6.85
CA GLN A 278 22.70 -32.00 5.73
C GLN A 278 21.37 -32.65 6.12
N ALA A 279 21.40 -33.78 6.82
CA ALA A 279 20.18 -34.44 7.31
C ALA A 279 19.44 -33.57 8.35
N ARG A 280 20.17 -32.88 9.23
CA ARG A 280 19.60 -31.95 10.23
C ARG A 280 18.93 -30.74 9.57
N TYR A 281 19.54 -30.14 8.57
CA TYR A 281 18.95 -29.06 7.77
C TYR A 281 17.69 -29.54 7.02
N THR A 282 17.78 -30.70 6.37
CA THR A 282 16.65 -31.31 5.64
C THR A 282 15.46 -31.61 6.57
N LYS A 283 15.73 -32.13 7.78
CA LYS A 283 14.71 -32.38 8.81
C LYS A 283 14.00 -31.09 9.22
N SER A 284 14.74 -29.98 9.36
CA SER A 284 14.18 -28.68 9.74
C SER A 284 13.38 -28.04 8.60
N LEU A 285 13.79 -28.24 7.34
CA LEU A 285 13.05 -27.75 6.17
C LEU A 285 11.79 -28.55 5.86
N LYS A 286 11.67 -29.80 6.31
CA LYS A 286 10.55 -30.69 5.94
C LYS A 286 9.16 -30.06 6.15
N ASN A 287 9.01 -29.22 7.17
CA ASN A 287 7.74 -28.56 7.49
C ASN A 287 7.48 -27.28 6.66
N VAL A 288 8.51 -26.64 6.12
CA VAL A 288 8.42 -25.39 5.35
C VAL A 288 7.56 -25.50 4.08
N PRO A 289 7.76 -26.49 3.18
CA PRO A 289 6.95 -26.59 1.97
C PRO A 289 5.49 -26.88 2.30
N SER A 290 5.21 -27.65 3.36
CA SER A 290 3.83 -27.92 3.80
C SER A 290 3.10 -26.66 4.28
N ILE A 291 3.82 -25.72 4.91
CA ILE A 291 3.29 -24.40 5.31
C ILE A 291 3.04 -23.56 4.06
N GLY A 292 3.97 -23.58 3.09
CA GLY A 292 3.83 -22.88 1.82
C GLY A 292 2.62 -23.35 1.01
N ILE A 293 2.40 -24.67 0.89
CA ILE A 293 1.23 -25.24 0.20
C ILE A 293 -0.07 -24.83 0.89
N LYS A 294 -0.13 -24.92 2.23
CA LYS A 294 -1.31 -24.49 3.00
C LYS A 294 -1.59 -23.00 2.83
N LYS A 295 -0.54 -22.17 2.86
CA LYS A 295 -0.64 -20.72 2.61
C LYS A 295 -1.17 -20.45 1.20
N GLY A 296 -0.61 -21.10 0.18
CA GLY A 296 -1.04 -20.93 -1.21
C GLY A 296 -2.51 -21.31 -1.41
N PHE A 297 -2.94 -22.44 -0.86
CA PHE A 297 -4.33 -22.88 -0.94
C PHE A 297 -5.29 -21.90 -0.24
N ILE A 298 -4.97 -21.48 0.99
CA ILE A 298 -5.82 -20.58 1.77
C ILE A 298 -5.89 -19.19 1.13
N LEU A 299 -4.76 -18.64 0.68
CA LEU A 299 -4.74 -17.37 -0.03
C LEU A 299 -5.48 -17.44 -1.37
N GLY A 300 -5.36 -18.55 -2.10
CA GLY A 300 -6.15 -18.81 -3.30
C GLY A 300 -7.65 -18.80 -3.02
N CYS A 301 -8.11 -19.50 -1.97
CA CYS A 301 -9.51 -19.48 -1.55
C CYS A 301 -9.97 -18.08 -1.12
N CYS A 302 -9.18 -17.34 -0.33
CA CYS A 302 -9.52 -15.98 0.07
C CYS A 302 -9.57 -15.02 -1.13
N GLN A 303 -8.66 -15.16 -2.11
CA GLN A 303 -8.66 -14.38 -3.33
C GLN A 303 -9.90 -14.66 -4.18
N ALA A 304 -10.28 -15.94 -4.34
CA ALA A 304 -11.51 -16.32 -5.03
C ALA A 304 -12.74 -15.73 -4.34
N PHE A 305 -12.82 -15.81 -3.01
CA PHE A 305 -13.89 -15.21 -2.23
C PHE A 305 -13.97 -13.68 -2.43
N SER A 306 -12.84 -12.98 -2.43
CA SER A 306 -12.80 -11.54 -2.70
C SER A 306 -13.28 -11.20 -4.11
N ASN A 307 -12.87 -11.97 -5.12
CA ASN A 307 -13.32 -11.75 -6.50
C ASN A 307 -14.83 -11.99 -6.66
N ILE A 308 -15.37 -13.04 -6.03
CA ILE A 308 -16.82 -13.31 -6.01
C ILE A 308 -17.58 -12.18 -5.32
N SER A 309 -17.10 -11.71 -4.15
CA SER A 309 -17.72 -10.59 -3.44
C SER A 309 -17.77 -9.33 -4.29
N THR A 310 -16.69 -8.99 -5.00
CA THR A 310 -16.66 -7.86 -5.93
C THR A 310 -17.63 -8.08 -7.10
N GLY A 311 -17.71 -9.30 -7.64
CA GLY A 311 -18.69 -9.65 -8.67
C GLY A 311 -20.14 -9.47 -8.23
N ILE A 312 -20.47 -9.82 -6.98
CA ILE A 312 -21.80 -9.60 -6.40
C ILE A 312 -22.13 -8.11 -6.32
N VAL A 313 -21.17 -7.26 -5.92
CA VAL A 313 -21.36 -5.80 -5.90
C VAL A 313 -21.67 -5.27 -7.31
N PHE A 314 -20.92 -5.71 -8.32
CA PHE A 314 -21.19 -5.32 -9.72
C PHE A 314 -22.56 -5.81 -10.21
N MET A 315 -22.95 -7.04 -9.89
CA MET A 315 -24.27 -7.57 -10.24
C MET A 315 -25.40 -6.77 -9.58
N ALA A 316 -25.26 -6.44 -8.30
CA ALA A 316 -26.25 -5.62 -7.58
C ALA A 316 -26.36 -4.20 -8.19
N ALA A 317 -25.23 -3.59 -8.55
CA ALA A 317 -25.21 -2.30 -9.23
C ALA A 317 -25.92 -2.39 -10.60
N LEU A 318 -25.62 -3.41 -11.41
CA LEU A 318 -26.24 -3.62 -12.72
C LEU A 318 -27.72 -3.98 -12.66
N TRP A 319 -28.20 -4.57 -11.57
CA TRP A 319 -29.62 -4.85 -11.39
C TRP A 319 -30.39 -3.60 -10.93
N TYR A 320 -29.87 -2.88 -9.94
CA TYR A 320 -30.54 -1.72 -9.35
C TYR A 320 -30.39 -0.43 -10.18
N GLY A 321 -29.27 -0.26 -10.89
CA GLY A 321 -28.97 0.92 -11.70
C GLY A 321 -30.01 1.20 -12.79
N PRO A 322 -30.28 0.25 -13.71
CA PRO A 322 -31.29 0.41 -14.75
C PRO A 322 -32.72 0.58 -14.20
N TYR A 323 -33.03 -0.08 -13.07
CA TYR A 323 -34.32 0.10 -12.38
C TYR A 323 -34.51 1.56 -11.93
N LEU A 324 -33.45 2.19 -11.42
CA LEU A 324 -33.47 3.58 -10.99
C LEU A 324 -33.53 4.56 -12.16
N ILE A 325 -32.81 4.29 -13.26
CA ILE A 325 -32.88 5.08 -14.49
C ILE A 325 -34.30 5.06 -15.08
N ARG A 326 -34.99 3.91 -15.03
CA ARG A 326 -36.37 3.78 -15.55
C ARG A 326 -37.40 4.50 -14.68
N THR A 327 -37.24 4.46 -13.36
CA THR A 327 -38.23 5.01 -12.40
C THR A 327 -38.02 6.51 -12.14
N GLU A 328 -36.77 6.99 -12.14
CA GLU A 328 -36.38 8.37 -11.83
C GLU A 328 -35.51 8.98 -12.94
N SER A 329 -36.00 8.96 -14.19
CA SER A 329 -35.27 9.44 -15.37
C SER A 329 -34.87 10.93 -15.32
N ASP A 330 -35.51 11.73 -14.45
CA ASP A 330 -35.18 13.16 -14.28
C ASP A 330 -33.92 13.39 -13.43
N LYS A 331 -33.54 12.42 -12.59
CA LYS A 331 -32.42 12.54 -11.63
C LYS A 331 -31.26 11.60 -11.94
N TYR A 332 -31.53 10.47 -12.60
CA TYR A 332 -30.52 9.47 -12.93
C TYR A 332 -30.39 9.29 -14.43
N SER A 333 -29.20 9.58 -14.95
CA SER A 333 -28.82 9.32 -16.34
C SER A 333 -27.85 8.14 -16.40
N ALA A 334 -27.75 7.51 -17.57
CA ALA A 334 -26.79 6.43 -17.82
C ALA A 334 -25.34 6.86 -17.51
N GLY A 335 -25.01 8.13 -17.69
CA GLY A 335 -23.71 8.67 -17.29
C GLY A 335 -23.44 8.60 -15.78
N ILE A 336 -24.44 8.88 -14.94
CA ILE A 336 -24.34 8.83 -13.46
C ILE A 336 -24.21 7.38 -12.97
N PHE A 337 -24.80 6.44 -13.70
CA PHE A 337 -24.70 5.02 -13.36
C PHE A 337 -23.32 4.43 -13.70
N VAL A 338 -22.73 4.85 -14.82
CA VAL A 338 -21.47 4.30 -15.35
C VAL A 338 -20.24 4.99 -14.73
N GLY A 339 -20.33 6.28 -14.41
CA GLY A 339 -19.27 7.03 -13.71
C GLY A 339 -19.27 6.81 -12.21
#